data_AF-A0A7S4VTV3-F1
#
_entry.id   AF-A0A7S4VTV3-F1
#
_cell.length_a   1.000
_cell.length_b   1.000
_cell.length_c   1.000
_cell.angle_alpha   90.00
_cell.angle_beta   90.00
_cell.angle_gamma   90.00
#
_symmetry.space_group_name_H-M   'P 1'
#
loop_
_entity.id
_entity.type
_entity.pdbx_description
1 polymer ?
#
loop_
_entity_poly.entity_id
_entity_poly.type
_entity_poly.pdbx_seq_one_letter_code
_entity_poly.pdbx_strand_id
1 'polypeptide(L)'
;MKAQHLIVSAPILVGIASVGAFVAPSGRSAFQRRSSTNLINDADSEHYNGITQQMKLDELFKNGIMSVEESEKAHGMPWRDTVGSTDKENPLLYMPFWEWQMEFMKETLTNLRVVPAKSSTSNLDFSFNDNKEKKARIVNHCYASDEYRKIRMSYYDAGDNTQVFNSVWYPDPKYNLPVLGIDLLAFNRKKYLAIVDFQPLYDDEAEHATTFEHLLRPIKDEYDSLKGRMSAKFYDETKFFSQQMLFARFEDEGVVIEDLFPAFQRYVKTHVDLVSSTEADTQPSSVERVMTRQQEYDTYSAERDPATGLFAAMFGKAWADEFVYDFLFSLSERAEGGLKIPPMMGGGAPGGPPPSQPQKAPKQEARQIQKVVVQRR
;
A
#
# COMPACT_ATOMS: atom_id res chain seq x y z
N MET A 1 5.23 33.11 59.28
CA MET A 1 3.83 33.00 58.78
C MET A 1 3.67 31.59 58.23
N LYS A 2 3.23 30.62 59.07
CA LYS A 2 1.87 30.02 59.08
C LYS A 2 1.45 29.54 57.67
N ALA A 3 1.58 28.23 57.36
CA ALA A 3 0.59 27.15 57.59
C ALA A 3 -0.62 27.28 56.62
N GLN A 4 -1.17 26.26 55.95
CA GLN A 4 -1.47 24.89 56.38
C GLN A 4 -2.06 24.08 55.21
N HIS A 5 -1.97 22.75 55.32
CA HIS A 5 -2.64 21.71 54.52
C HIS A 5 -4.17 21.87 54.43
N LEU A 6 -4.78 21.33 53.36
CA LEU A 6 -6.07 20.65 53.48
C LEU A 6 -6.06 19.30 52.72
N ILE A 7 -5.88 18.25 53.51
CA ILE A 7 -6.27 16.87 53.24
C ILE A 7 -7.77 16.80 53.49
N VAL A 8 -8.54 16.17 52.60
CA VAL A 8 -9.84 15.59 52.97
C VAL A 8 -9.77 14.10 52.71
N SER A 9 -9.64 13.37 53.81
CA SER A 9 -9.97 11.96 53.96
C SER A 9 -11.28 11.92 54.75
N ALA A 10 -12.24 11.09 54.35
CA ALA A 10 -13.07 10.33 55.30
C ALA A 10 -13.96 9.28 54.60
N PRO A 11 -14.32 8.18 55.32
CA PRO A 11 -14.52 6.87 54.71
C PRO A 11 -15.81 6.15 55.20
N ILE A 12 -15.92 4.84 54.88
CA ILE A 12 -16.66 3.77 55.63
C ILE A 12 -18.19 3.66 55.41
N LEU A 13 -18.71 2.51 54.90
CA LEU A 13 -19.20 1.35 55.69
C LEU A 13 -19.94 0.29 54.82
N VAL A 14 -19.44 -0.95 54.90
CA VAL A 14 -20.08 -2.30 54.98
C VAL A 14 -21.47 -2.55 54.39
N GLY A 15 -21.55 -3.59 53.55
CA GLY A 15 -22.75 -4.38 53.28
C GLY A 15 -22.41 -5.82 52.92
N ILE A 16 -22.58 -6.73 53.89
CA ILE A 16 -22.42 -8.18 53.80
C ILE A 16 -23.72 -8.79 53.25
N ALA A 17 -23.65 -9.71 52.28
CA ALA A 17 -24.61 -10.80 52.15
C ALA A 17 -24.05 -11.94 51.29
N SER A 18 -23.66 -13.03 51.97
CA SER A 18 -23.65 -14.38 51.40
C SER A 18 -25.02 -15.04 51.57
N VAL A 19 -25.19 -16.20 50.90
CA VAL A 19 -26.22 -17.26 51.00
C VAL A 19 -27.00 -17.34 49.67
N GLY A 20 -27.08 -18.48 48.98
CA GLY A 20 -26.69 -19.82 49.36
C GLY A 20 -26.70 -20.79 48.17
N ALA A 21 -26.06 -21.93 48.44
CA ALA A 21 -25.99 -23.11 47.61
C ALA A 21 -27.37 -23.76 47.39
N PHE A 22 -27.54 -24.45 46.27
CA PHE A 22 -28.37 -25.65 46.22
C PHE A 22 -27.66 -26.75 45.44
N VAL A 23 -27.64 -27.92 46.09
CA VAL A 23 -27.01 -29.19 45.71
C VAL A 23 -27.95 -30.01 44.81
N ALA A 24 -27.31 -30.90 44.03
CA ALA A 24 -27.82 -31.88 43.07
C ALA A 24 -28.98 -32.80 43.54
N PRO A 25 -29.48 -33.69 42.66
CA PRO A 25 -28.92 -35.06 42.71
C PRO A 25 -28.75 -35.79 41.37
N SER A 26 -27.62 -36.51 41.30
CA SER A 26 -27.37 -37.87 40.77
C SER A 26 -28.23 -38.48 39.65
N GLY A 27 -27.54 -38.98 38.63
CA GLY A 27 -27.98 -40.10 37.78
C GLY A 27 -26.79 -40.76 37.08
N ARG A 28 -26.33 -41.91 37.61
CA ARG A 28 -25.35 -42.79 36.97
C ARG A 28 -26.03 -43.58 35.84
N SER A 29 -25.42 -43.68 34.67
CA SER A 29 -25.40 -44.94 33.92
C SER A 29 -24.09 -45.07 33.14
N ALA A 30 -23.48 -46.25 33.25
CA ALA A 30 -22.33 -46.67 32.50
C ALA A 30 -22.83 -47.44 31.27
N PHE A 31 -22.23 -47.25 30.08
CA PHE A 31 -21.99 -48.37 29.16
C PHE A 31 -21.00 -48.03 28.04
N GLN A 32 -19.97 -48.89 27.98
CA GLN A 32 -19.26 -49.43 26.82
C GLN A 32 -18.66 -48.54 25.71
N ARG A 33 -17.32 -48.65 25.66
CA ARG A 33 -16.48 -48.61 24.45
C ARG A 33 -17.17 -49.28 23.25
N ARG A 34 -17.30 -48.52 22.15
CA ARG A 34 -17.17 -49.05 20.79
C ARG A 34 -16.24 -48.15 19.98
N SER A 35 -15.18 -48.77 19.51
CA SER A 35 -14.29 -48.27 18.46
C SER A 35 -15.11 -47.97 17.21
N SER A 36 -15.05 -46.74 16.74
CA SER A 36 -15.52 -46.35 15.41
C SER A 36 -14.43 -45.48 14.79
N THR A 37 -13.59 -46.10 13.97
CA THR A 37 -12.74 -45.43 13.00
C THR A 37 -13.63 -44.66 12.05
N ASN A 38 -13.71 -43.34 12.22
CA ASN A 38 -14.22 -42.45 11.18
C ASN A 38 -13.03 -41.70 10.61
N LEU A 39 -12.69 -42.09 9.39
CA LEU A 39 -11.87 -41.34 8.44
C LEU A 39 -12.50 -39.96 8.29
N ILE A 40 -11.84 -38.94 8.81
CA ILE A 40 -12.12 -37.55 8.46
C ILE A 40 -11.49 -37.38 7.08
N ASN A 41 -12.33 -37.11 6.08
CA ASN A 41 -11.89 -36.74 4.75
C ASN A 41 -11.09 -35.43 4.85
N ASP A 42 -9.84 -35.48 4.40
CA ASP A 42 -9.00 -34.32 4.15
C ASP A 42 -9.64 -33.50 3.01
N ALA A 43 -10.32 -32.41 3.35
CA ALA A 43 -10.81 -31.41 2.40
C ALA A 43 -10.70 -29.96 2.91
N ASP A 44 -9.95 -29.72 4.00
CA ASP A 44 -9.78 -28.38 4.61
C ASP A 44 -8.31 -27.92 4.58
N SER A 45 -7.59 -28.12 3.46
CA SER A 45 -6.16 -27.77 3.36
C SER A 45 -5.83 -26.51 2.55
N GLU A 46 -6.80 -25.75 2.06
CA GLU A 46 -6.53 -24.58 1.21
C GLU A 46 -6.48 -23.22 1.94
N HIS A 47 -6.84 -23.16 3.23
CA HIS A 47 -6.79 -21.90 4.01
C HIS A 47 -5.51 -21.71 4.86
N TYR A 48 -4.53 -22.61 4.73
CA TYR A 48 -3.38 -22.72 5.63
C TYR A 48 -2.13 -21.92 5.22
N ASN A 49 -2.22 -21.03 4.23
CA ASN A 49 -1.04 -20.34 3.67
C ASN A 49 -0.62 -19.08 4.45
N GLY A 50 -1.56 -18.24 4.92
CA GLY A 50 -1.24 -16.98 5.60
C GLY A 50 -0.56 -17.16 6.97
N ILE A 51 -1.08 -18.10 7.79
CA ILE A 51 -0.48 -18.46 9.08
C ILE A 51 0.91 -19.06 8.88
N THR A 52 1.07 -19.95 7.89
CA THR A 52 2.38 -20.55 7.56
C THR A 52 3.39 -19.49 7.10
N GLN A 53 2.96 -18.43 6.42
CA GLN A 53 3.83 -17.35 5.98
C GLN A 53 4.24 -16.43 7.14
N GLN A 54 3.33 -16.13 8.08
CA GLN A 54 3.66 -15.43 9.32
C GLN A 54 4.60 -16.27 10.19
N MET A 55 4.37 -17.57 10.33
CA MET A 55 5.27 -18.48 11.07
C MET A 55 6.65 -18.60 10.41
N LYS A 56 6.73 -18.58 9.07
CA LYS A 56 8.02 -18.52 8.34
C LYS A 56 8.73 -17.19 8.57
N LEU A 57 8.00 -16.07 8.62
CA LEU A 57 8.56 -14.77 9.00
C LEU A 57 9.10 -14.84 10.44
N ASP A 58 8.34 -15.41 11.38
CA ASP A 58 8.75 -15.62 12.78
C ASP A 58 9.96 -16.55 12.94
N GLU A 59 10.09 -17.60 12.11
CA GLU A 59 11.28 -18.46 12.06
C GLU A 59 12.48 -17.77 11.41
N LEU A 60 12.27 -16.97 10.35
CA LEU A 60 13.31 -16.11 9.78
C LEU A 60 13.80 -15.08 10.81
N PHE A 61 12.90 -14.54 11.65
CA PHE A 61 13.23 -13.60 12.72
C PHE A 61 14.07 -14.23 13.85
N LYS A 62 14.09 -15.57 14.00
CA LYS A 62 14.96 -16.27 14.96
C LYS A 62 16.40 -16.43 14.48
N ASN A 63 16.67 -16.30 13.17
CA ASN A 63 17.99 -16.55 12.57
C ASN A 63 18.67 -15.24 12.14
N GLY A 64 19.22 -14.49 13.09
CA GLY A 64 20.23 -13.45 12.85
C GLY A 64 19.79 -12.29 11.93
N ILE A 65 18.97 -11.39 12.47
CA ILE A 65 18.50 -10.20 11.76
C ILE A 65 19.65 -9.19 11.62
N MET A 66 19.91 -8.74 10.38
CA MET A 66 20.72 -7.55 10.11
C MET A 66 20.00 -6.33 10.69
N SER A 67 20.66 -5.58 11.58
CA SER A 67 20.08 -4.36 12.14
C SER A 67 19.78 -3.33 11.04
N VAL A 68 18.86 -2.40 11.31
CA VAL A 68 18.54 -1.30 10.37
C VAL A 68 19.80 -0.51 10.02
N GLU A 69 20.65 -0.23 11.00
CA GLU A 69 21.91 0.49 10.78
C GLU A 69 22.89 -0.28 9.88
N GLU A 70 23.01 -1.59 10.05
CA GLU A 70 23.83 -2.44 9.18
C GLU A 70 23.26 -2.52 7.77
N SER A 71 21.93 -2.61 7.65
CA SER A 71 21.25 -2.61 6.35
C SER A 71 21.39 -1.28 5.62
N GLU A 72 21.33 -0.16 6.31
CA GLU A 72 21.57 1.15 5.68
C GLU A 72 23.02 1.32 5.23
N LYS A 73 23.98 0.84 6.02
CA LYS A 73 25.39 0.86 5.63
C LYS A 73 25.66 -0.04 4.42
N ALA A 74 25.01 -1.21 4.36
CA ALA A 74 25.23 -2.18 3.29
C ALA A 74 24.44 -1.85 2.02
N HIS A 75 23.20 -1.39 2.20
CA HIS A 75 22.16 -1.38 1.16
C HIS A 75 21.18 -0.21 1.32
N GLY A 76 21.50 0.86 2.06
CA GLY A 76 20.67 2.07 2.18
C GLY A 76 20.42 2.77 0.83
N MET A 77 19.70 3.89 0.86
CA MET A 77 19.39 4.68 -0.34
C MET A 77 20.66 4.99 -1.13
N PRO A 78 20.91 4.35 -2.29
CA PRO A 78 22.23 4.38 -2.91
C PRO A 78 22.45 5.64 -3.76
N TRP A 79 21.42 6.48 -3.89
CA TRP A 79 21.39 7.56 -4.86
C TRP A 79 21.36 8.90 -4.16
N ARG A 80 22.15 9.84 -4.66
CA ARG A 80 22.13 11.25 -4.25
C ARG A 80 21.70 12.20 -5.38
N ASP A 81 21.53 11.65 -6.57
CA ASP A 81 21.22 12.36 -7.80
C ASP A 81 20.39 11.44 -8.70
N THR A 82 19.65 11.98 -9.67
CA THR A 82 18.74 11.25 -10.58
C THR A 82 19.45 10.60 -11.76
N VAL A 83 18.82 9.62 -12.41
CA VAL A 83 19.34 9.07 -13.68
C VAL A 83 19.23 10.11 -14.79
N GLY A 84 20.34 10.36 -15.47
CA GLY A 84 20.39 11.25 -16.63
C GLY A 84 20.82 12.65 -16.25
N SER A 85 20.23 13.66 -16.90
CA SER A 85 20.52 15.07 -16.65
C SER A 85 19.23 15.79 -16.33
N THR A 86 19.24 16.62 -15.30
CA THR A 86 18.13 17.47 -14.89
C THR A 86 18.66 18.88 -14.60
N ASP A 87 17.84 19.89 -14.84
CA ASP A 87 18.09 21.29 -14.46
C ASP A 87 17.37 21.67 -13.16
N LYS A 88 16.67 20.72 -12.54
CA LYS A 88 15.91 20.91 -11.31
C LYS A 88 16.83 20.98 -10.10
N GLU A 89 16.51 21.89 -9.18
CA GLU A 89 17.22 22.03 -7.89
C GLU A 89 17.12 20.76 -7.03
N ASN A 90 16.01 20.01 -7.16
CA ASN A 90 15.79 18.73 -6.49
C ASN A 90 15.77 17.59 -7.52
N PRO A 91 16.93 16.96 -7.82
CA PRO A 91 17.00 15.89 -8.81
C PRO A 91 16.15 14.68 -8.43
N LEU A 92 16.18 14.27 -7.16
CA LEU A 92 15.34 13.20 -6.63
C LEU A 92 14.17 13.83 -5.85
N LEU A 93 13.05 14.04 -6.56
CA LEU A 93 11.91 14.83 -6.09
C LEU A 93 11.34 14.34 -4.74
N TYR A 94 11.26 13.02 -4.55
CA TYR A 94 10.64 12.42 -3.38
C TYR A 94 11.66 11.97 -2.33
N MET A 95 12.95 12.31 -2.48
CA MET A 95 13.96 11.97 -1.48
C MET A 95 13.62 12.48 -0.07
N PRO A 96 13.07 13.71 0.10
CA PRO A 96 12.67 14.18 1.42
C PRO A 96 11.64 13.26 2.11
N PHE A 97 10.75 12.62 1.35
CA PHE A 97 9.76 11.67 1.88
C PHE A 97 10.44 10.38 2.35
N TRP A 98 11.38 9.86 1.55
CA TRP A 98 12.18 8.69 1.91
C TRP A 98 12.97 8.92 3.20
N GLU A 99 13.76 10.00 3.24
CA GLU A 99 14.65 10.31 4.36
C GLU A 99 13.85 10.52 5.64
N TRP A 100 12.79 11.33 5.57
CA TRP A 100 11.92 11.57 6.72
C TRP A 100 11.25 10.28 7.20
N GLN A 101 10.73 9.45 6.30
CA GLN A 101 10.08 8.20 6.70
C GLN A 101 11.07 7.25 7.38
N MET A 102 12.30 7.14 6.86
CA MET A 102 13.33 6.30 7.47
C MET A 102 13.73 6.80 8.87
N GLU A 103 13.89 8.11 9.06
CA GLU A 103 14.17 8.71 10.37
C GLU A 103 13.00 8.48 11.33
N PHE A 104 11.78 8.80 10.89
CA PHE A 104 10.57 8.63 11.68
C PHE A 104 10.39 7.18 12.15
N MET A 105 10.55 6.18 11.26
CA MET A 105 10.44 4.77 11.64
C MET A 105 11.44 4.37 12.73
N LYS A 106 12.69 4.85 12.66
CA LYS A 106 13.71 4.52 13.67
C LYS A 106 13.41 5.17 15.02
N GLU A 107 12.83 6.35 15.01
CA GLU A 107 12.48 7.08 16.23
C GLU A 107 11.24 6.53 16.92
N THR A 108 10.26 6.05 16.15
CA THR A 108 8.92 5.73 16.69
C THR A 108 8.61 4.24 16.80
N LEU A 109 9.19 3.37 15.95
CA LEU A 109 8.82 1.96 15.91
C LEU A 109 9.72 1.10 16.79
N THR A 110 9.12 0.18 17.55
CA THR A 110 9.89 -0.73 18.40
C THR A 110 10.36 -1.96 17.62
N ASN A 111 11.56 -2.44 17.96
CA ASN A 111 12.18 -3.63 17.35
C ASN A 111 12.15 -3.61 15.80
N LEU A 112 12.41 -2.42 15.23
CA LEU A 112 12.49 -2.22 13.79
C LEU A 112 13.62 -3.09 13.20
N ARG A 113 13.26 -3.91 12.22
CA ARG A 113 14.12 -4.93 11.61
C ARG A 113 13.95 -4.95 10.11
N VAL A 114 15.03 -5.31 9.42
CA VAL A 114 15.04 -5.42 7.97
C VAL A 114 14.47 -6.77 7.55
N VAL A 115 13.57 -6.74 6.59
CA VAL A 115 13.01 -7.93 5.92
C VAL A 115 13.65 -8.03 4.54
N PRO A 116 14.26 -9.17 4.17
CA PRO A 116 14.87 -9.32 2.85
C PRO A 116 13.86 -9.08 1.71
N ALA A 117 14.17 -8.16 0.80
CA ALA A 117 13.40 -7.94 -0.41
C ALA A 117 13.76 -9.01 -1.46
N LYS A 118 13.33 -10.26 -1.26
CA LYS A 118 13.68 -11.39 -2.13
C LYS A 118 12.48 -12.28 -2.42
N SER A 119 12.47 -12.91 -3.59
CA SER A 119 11.48 -13.95 -3.90
C SER A 119 11.68 -15.15 -2.99
N SER A 120 10.59 -15.64 -2.41
CA SER A 120 10.58 -16.90 -1.66
C SER A 120 10.74 -18.14 -2.55
N THR A 121 10.59 -18.02 -3.87
CA THR A 121 10.59 -19.16 -4.81
C THR A 121 11.86 -19.23 -5.65
N SER A 122 12.31 -18.11 -6.21
CA SER A 122 13.47 -18.07 -7.13
C SER A 122 14.76 -17.56 -6.48
N ASN A 123 14.70 -17.05 -5.24
CA ASN A 123 15.76 -16.27 -4.58
C ASN A 123 16.17 -14.99 -5.33
N LEU A 124 15.35 -14.52 -6.27
CA LEU A 124 15.58 -13.25 -6.96
C LEU A 124 15.63 -12.10 -5.95
N ASP A 125 16.65 -11.25 -6.07
CA ASP A 125 16.83 -10.08 -5.23
C ASP A 125 16.11 -8.86 -5.84
N PHE A 126 15.17 -8.30 -5.08
CA PHE A 126 14.40 -7.13 -5.45
C PHE A 126 14.96 -5.84 -4.84
N SER A 127 15.95 -5.91 -3.96
CA SER A 127 16.48 -4.72 -3.25
C SER A 127 16.93 -3.62 -4.20
N PHE A 128 17.46 -3.97 -5.37
CA PHE A 128 17.87 -3.04 -6.39
C PHE A 128 17.80 -3.65 -7.78
N ASN A 129 17.29 -2.89 -8.76
CA ASN A 129 17.39 -3.23 -10.18
C ASN A 129 17.69 -1.97 -11.00
N ASP A 130 18.62 -2.07 -11.94
CA ASP A 130 19.10 -0.97 -12.77
C ASP A 130 19.08 -1.37 -14.25
N ASN A 131 18.13 -0.82 -14.99
CA ASN A 131 18.09 -0.89 -16.43
C ASN A 131 18.79 0.34 -17.04
N LYS A 132 20.09 0.21 -17.26
CA LYS A 132 20.93 1.24 -17.87
C LYS A 132 20.53 1.60 -19.30
N GLU A 133 20.01 0.65 -20.08
CA GLU A 133 19.57 0.88 -21.45
C GLU A 133 18.32 1.77 -21.51
N LYS A 134 17.37 1.51 -20.61
CA LYS A 134 16.13 2.28 -20.47
C LYS A 134 16.28 3.50 -19.57
N LYS A 135 17.44 3.68 -18.95
CA LYS A 135 17.75 4.74 -17.98
C LYS A 135 16.72 4.76 -16.84
N ALA A 136 16.43 3.59 -16.30
CA ALA A 136 15.47 3.41 -15.22
C ALA A 136 16.06 2.51 -14.15
N ARG A 137 15.90 2.90 -12.89
CA ARG A 137 16.34 2.10 -11.74
C ARG A 137 15.29 2.11 -10.63
N ILE A 138 15.29 1.09 -9.81
CA ILE A 138 14.41 0.95 -8.66
C ILE A 138 15.21 0.41 -7.47
N VAL A 139 14.94 0.95 -6.28
CA VAL A 139 15.44 0.45 -5.00
C VAL A 139 14.25 0.14 -4.12
N ASN A 140 14.33 -0.98 -3.39
CA ASN A 140 13.25 -1.50 -2.59
C ASN A 140 13.77 -1.88 -1.21
N HIS A 141 13.10 -1.38 -0.18
CA HIS A 141 13.36 -1.72 1.21
C HIS A 141 12.11 -2.31 1.84
N CYS A 142 12.32 -3.24 2.76
CA CYS A 142 11.24 -3.86 3.52
C CYS A 142 11.66 -4.00 4.98
N TYR A 143 10.73 -3.70 5.87
CA TYR A 143 10.92 -3.68 7.31
C TYR A 143 9.77 -4.37 8.02
N ALA A 144 10.01 -4.75 9.27
CA ALA A 144 8.98 -5.13 10.23
C ALA A 144 9.32 -4.52 11.60
N SER A 145 8.34 -4.40 12.46
CA SER A 145 8.45 -3.88 13.84
C SER A 145 7.50 -4.67 14.75
N ASP A 146 7.26 -4.23 15.98
CA ASP A 146 6.19 -4.83 16.80
C ASP A 146 4.80 -4.28 16.43
N GLU A 147 4.75 -3.10 15.84
CA GLU A 147 3.55 -2.39 15.41
C GLU A 147 3.10 -2.81 14.00
N TYR A 148 4.07 -3.11 13.13
CA TYR A 148 3.84 -3.44 11.73
C TYR A 148 4.49 -4.77 11.35
N ARG A 149 3.70 -5.70 10.82
CA ARG A 149 4.25 -6.95 10.29
C ARG A 149 5.08 -6.75 9.03
N LYS A 150 4.81 -5.68 8.27
CA LYS A 150 5.51 -5.33 7.03
C LYS A 150 5.36 -3.84 6.72
N ILE A 151 6.47 -3.18 6.42
CA ILE A 151 6.51 -1.85 5.82
C ILE A 151 7.41 -1.96 4.59
N ARG A 152 6.88 -1.66 3.40
CA ARG A 152 7.68 -1.64 2.17
C ARG A 152 7.84 -0.21 1.67
N MET A 153 9.00 0.07 1.09
CA MET A 153 9.34 1.34 0.47
C MET A 153 10.01 1.07 -0.87
N SER A 154 9.58 1.77 -1.91
CA SER A 154 10.12 1.67 -3.26
C SER A 154 10.36 3.06 -3.81
N TYR A 155 11.58 3.31 -4.30
CA TYR A 155 11.88 4.50 -5.09
C TYR A 155 12.23 4.07 -6.50
N TYR A 156 11.44 4.49 -7.47
CA TYR A 156 11.71 4.32 -8.90
C TYR A 156 12.18 5.64 -9.50
N ASP A 157 13.28 5.60 -10.22
CA ASP A 157 13.91 6.78 -10.82
C ASP A 157 14.24 6.51 -12.30
N ALA A 158 13.59 7.28 -13.17
CA ALA A 158 13.86 7.33 -14.60
C ALA A 158 14.15 8.77 -15.08
N GLY A 159 14.84 9.56 -14.26
CA GLY A 159 15.13 10.96 -14.56
C GLY A 159 13.90 11.85 -14.37
N ASP A 160 13.83 12.93 -15.15
CA ASP A 160 12.65 13.80 -15.17
C ASP A 160 11.42 13.10 -15.79
N ASN A 161 11.61 12.04 -16.58
CA ASN A 161 10.52 11.33 -17.26
C ASN A 161 9.52 10.75 -16.28
N THR A 162 10.01 10.01 -15.29
CA THR A 162 9.18 9.39 -14.26
C THR A 162 9.97 9.21 -12.97
N GLN A 163 9.41 9.68 -11.86
CA GLN A 163 9.84 9.28 -10.52
C GLN A 163 8.65 8.81 -9.70
N VAL A 164 8.87 7.77 -8.90
CA VAL A 164 7.83 7.23 -8.02
C VAL A 164 8.43 6.99 -6.64
N PHE A 165 7.73 7.45 -5.61
CA PHE A 165 7.91 6.98 -4.24
C PHE A 165 6.65 6.27 -3.80
N ASN A 166 6.78 4.99 -3.46
CA ASN A 166 5.69 4.16 -3.01
C ASN A 166 6.03 3.58 -1.64
N SER A 167 5.07 3.60 -0.71
CA SER A 167 5.21 2.90 0.57
C SER A 167 3.88 2.34 1.02
N VAL A 168 3.92 1.14 1.60
CA VAL A 168 2.74 0.51 2.19
C VAL A 168 3.09 -0.07 3.54
N TRP A 169 2.27 0.24 4.55
CA TRP A 169 2.46 -0.19 5.92
C TRP A 169 1.30 -1.09 6.32
N TYR A 170 1.63 -2.31 6.68
CA TYR A 170 0.70 -3.33 7.13
C TYR A 170 0.80 -3.45 8.65
N PRO A 171 -0.19 -2.96 9.41
CA PRO A 171 -0.24 -3.20 10.86
C PRO A 171 -0.10 -4.68 11.18
N ASP A 172 0.50 -4.98 12.32
CA ASP A 172 0.44 -6.32 12.90
C ASP A 172 -1.04 -6.74 13.03
N PRO A 173 -1.43 -7.96 12.60
CA PRO A 173 -2.83 -8.38 12.56
C PRO A 173 -3.52 -8.47 13.93
N LYS A 174 -2.78 -8.38 15.05
CA LYS A 174 -3.39 -8.14 16.37
C LYS A 174 -4.09 -6.77 16.47
N TYR A 175 -3.85 -5.88 15.51
CA TYR A 175 -4.55 -4.61 15.34
C TYR A 175 -5.42 -4.68 14.09
N ASN A 176 -6.74 -4.63 14.28
CA ASN A 176 -7.70 -4.52 13.17
C ASN A 176 -7.75 -3.07 12.65
N LEU A 177 -6.68 -2.66 11.98
CA LEU A 177 -6.44 -1.28 11.54
C LEU A 177 -6.19 -1.22 10.02
N PRO A 178 -6.44 -0.06 9.38
CA PRO A 178 -6.27 0.09 7.94
C PRO A 178 -4.81 -0.09 7.51
N VAL A 179 -4.60 -0.40 6.24
CA VAL A 179 -3.28 -0.35 5.62
C VAL A 179 -2.97 1.09 5.25
N LEU A 180 -1.80 1.63 5.63
CA LEU A 180 -1.38 2.94 5.14
C LEU A 180 -0.78 2.77 3.75
N GLY A 181 -1.46 3.32 2.73
CA GLY A 181 -1.03 3.31 1.34
C GLY A 181 -0.51 4.68 0.90
N ILE A 182 0.70 4.73 0.35
CA ILE A 182 1.35 5.93 -0.18
C ILE A 182 1.82 5.63 -1.61
N ASP A 183 1.38 6.44 -2.57
CA ASP A 183 1.81 6.35 -3.97
C ASP A 183 1.98 7.76 -4.57
N LEU A 184 3.22 8.19 -4.74
CA LEU A 184 3.59 9.51 -5.23
C LEU A 184 4.30 9.38 -6.57
N LEU A 185 3.70 9.89 -7.64
CA LEU A 185 4.21 9.77 -9.02
C LEU A 185 4.41 11.14 -9.63
N ALA A 186 5.56 11.33 -10.26
CA ALA A 186 5.86 12.48 -11.09
C ALA A 186 6.09 12.02 -12.52
N PHE A 187 5.48 12.70 -13.49
CA PHE A 187 5.62 12.43 -14.92
C PHE A 187 6.13 13.69 -15.63
N ASN A 188 7.27 13.55 -16.30
CA ASN A 188 7.97 14.61 -17.04
C ASN A 188 8.22 15.88 -16.22
N ARG A 189 8.30 15.75 -14.87
CA ARG A 189 8.33 16.87 -13.90
C ARG A 189 7.33 17.99 -14.21
N LYS A 190 6.13 17.59 -14.68
CA LYS A 190 5.04 18.47 -15.13
C LYS A 190 3.66 18.02 -14.68
N LYS A 191 3.51 16.73 -14.38
CA LYS A 191 2.25 16.15 -13.92
C LYS A 191 2.53 15.28 -12.73
N TYR A 192 1.78 15.48 -11.68
CA TYR A 192 1.93 14.77 -10.43
C TYR A 192 0.64 14.04 -10.10
N LEU A 193 0.78 12.85 -9.53
CA LEU A 193 -0.30 12.09 -8.93
C LEU A 193 0.15 11.74 -7.51
N ALA A 194 -0.64 12.08 -6.52
CA ALA A 194 -0.37 11.74 -5.13
C ALA A 194 -1.56 11.02 -4.53
N ILE A 195 -1.28 9.88 -3.90
CA ILE A 195 -2.23 9.08 -3.14
C ILE A 195 -1.63 8.86 -1.75
N VAL A 196 -2.35 9.25 -0.70
CA VAL A 196 -2.04 8.91 0.69
C VAL A 196 -3.35 8.57 1.40
N ASP A 197 -3.47 7.35 1.92
CA ASP A 197 -4.74 6.87 2.45
C ASP A 197 -4.59 5.85 3.58
N PHE A 198 -5.61 5.82 4.46
CA PHE A 198 -5.85 4.70 5.37
C PHE A 198 -6.80 3.74 4.67
N GLN A 199 -6.24 2.74 4.00
CA GLN A 199 -6.97 1.81 3.16
C GLN A 199 -7.74 0.79 4.03
N PRO A 200 -9.08 0.75 3.95
CA PRO A 200 -9.93 -0.10 4.77
C PRO A 200 -9.51 -1.56 4.80
N LEU A 201 -9.70 -2.24 5.92
CA LEU A 201 -9.66 -3.71 5.98
C LEU A 201 -10.99 -4.34 6.43
N TYR A 202 -12.06 -3.57 6.62
CA TYR A 202 -13.35 -4.11 7.09
C TYR A 202 -14.10 -4.83 5.97
N ASP A 203 -14.91 -5.82 6.35
CA ASP A 203 -15.82 -6.51 5.44
C ASP A 203 -16.92 -5.59 4.89
N ASP A 204 -17.36 -4.63 5.70
CA ASP A 204 -18.27 -3.56 5.29
C ASP A 204 -17.50 -2.24 5.16
N GLU A 205 -17.38 -1.75 3.92
CA GLU A 205 -16.74 -0.47 3.60
C GLU A 205 -17.43 0.72 4.30
N ALA A 206 -18.74 0.61 4.61
CA ALA A 206 -19.46 1.63 5.36
C ALA A 206 -19.03 1.69 6.83
N GLU A 207 -18.65 0.57 7.43
CA GLU A 207 -18.14 0.51 8.81
C GLU A 207 -16.78 1.22 8.92
N HIS A 208 -15.90 1.03 7.93
CA HIS A 208 -14.64 1.74 7.86
C HIS A 208 -14.80 3.25 7.71
N ALA A 209 -15.67 3.69 6.79
CA ALA A 209 -15.94 5.10 6.53
C ALA A 209 -16.37 5.86 7.81
N THR A 210 -16.98 5.18 8.78
CA THR A 210 -17.36 5.82 10.04
C THR A 210 -16.25 5.81 11.10
N THR A 211 -15.31 4.87 11.03
CA THR A 211 -14.38 4.61 12.14
C THR A 211 -13.18 5.54 12.14
N PHE A 212 -12.50 5.78 11.00
CA PHE A 212 -11.23 6.53 10.99
C PHE A 212 -11.26 7.86 10.23
N GLU A 213 -12.33 8.14 9.49
CA GLU A 213 -12.40 9.35 8.66
C GLU A 213 -12.29 10.64 9.47
N HIS A 214 -12.75 10.64 10.72
CA HIS A 214 -12.64 11.78 11.61
C HIS A 214 -11.18 12.15 11.96
N LEU A 215 -10.24 11.21 11.84
CA LEU A 215 -8.81 11.44 12.05
C LEU A 215 -8.17 12.12 10.82
N LEU A 216 -8.60 11.72 9.62
CA LEU A 216 -8.01 12.16 8.36
C LEU A 216 -8.61 13.47 7.83
N ARG A 217 -9.92 13.66 8.04
CA ARG A 217 -10.64 14.82 7.52
C ARG A 217 -10.03 16.16 7.93
N PRO A 218 -9.63 16.40 9.19
CA PRO A 218 -8.99 17.67 9.58
C PRO A 218 -7.69 17.93 8.82
N ILE A 219 -6.91 16.87 8.54
CA ILE A 219 -5.67 16.98 7.77
C ILE A 219 -6.00 17.32 6.31
N LYS A 220 -6.90 16.55 5.69
CA LYS A 220 -7.33 16.77 4.30
C LYS A 220 -7.90 18.18 4.12
N ASP A 221 -8.69 18.67 5.07
CA ASP A 221 -9.37 19.96 4.99
C ASP A 221 -8.40 21.15 4.89
N GLU A 222 -7.16 21.02 5.38
CA GLU A 222 -6.12 22.06 5.31
C GLU A 222 -5.48 22.23 3.92
N TYR A 223 -5.53 21.21 3.06
CA TYR A 223 -4.80 21.20 1.77
C TYR A 223 -5.74 21.06 0.57
N ASP A 224 -6.25 22.19 0.07
CA ASP A 224 -7.16 22.20 -1.09
C ASP A 224 -6.52 21.62 -2.37
N SER A 225 -5.21 21.80 -2.55
CA SER A 225 -4.43 21.24 -3.66
C SER A 225 -4.42 19.70 -3.70
N LEU A 226 -4.77 19.04 -2.58
CA LEU A 226 -4.73 17.59 -2.41
C LEU A 226 -6.12 16.91 -2.48
N LYS A 227 -7.18 17.68 -2.78
CA LYS A 227 -8.58 17.22 -2.84
C LYS A 227 -9.10 16.97 -4.27
N GLY A 228 -8.31 16.28 -5.08
CA GLY A 228 -8.73 15.82 -6.40
C GLY A 228 -9.79 14.71 -6.35
N ARG A 229 -10.25 14.27 -7.53
CA ARG A 229 -11.19 13.15 -7.67
C ARG A 229 -10.56 12.01 -8.46
N MET A 230 -10.75 10.79 -7.95
CA MET A 230 -10.40 9.59 -8.70
C MET A 230 -11.28 9.48 -9.94
N SER A 231 -10.77 8.80 -10.96
CA SER A 231 -11.57 8.46 -12.13
C SER A 231 -11.92 6.98 -12.00
N ALA A 232 -13.21 6.65 -12.09
CA ALA A 232 -13.76 5.28 -12.11
C ALA A 232 -13.16 4.31 -13.16
N LYS A 233 -12.13 4.72 -13.92
CA LYS A 233 -11.50 3.92 -14.98
C LYS A 233 -10.46 2.90 -14.46
N PHE A 234 -9.87 3.12 -13.28
CA PHE A 234 -8.72 2.33 -12.80
C PHE A 234 -8.95 1.61 -11.47
N TYR A 235 -9.74 2.20 -10.58
CA TYR A 235 -10.15 1.58 -9.33
C TYR A 235 -11.66 1.64 -9.20
N ASP A 236 -12.24 0.60 -8.61
CA ASP A 236 -13.58 0.72 -8.05
C ASP A 236 -13.47 1.67 -6.86
N GLU A 237 -14.09 2.85 -6.93
CA GLU A 237 -13.88 3.96 -5.99
C GLU A 237 -14.25 3.62 -4.54
N THR A 238 -14.83 2.45 -4.30
CA THR A 238 -15.40 2.05 -3.01
C THR A 238 -14.73 0.86 -2.35
N LYS A 239 -13.76 0.17 -2.99
CA LYS A 239 -13.12 -1.01 -2.38
C LYS A 239 -11.68 -0.70 -1.99
N PHE A 240 -11.35 -0.82 -0.71
CA PHE A 240 -10.03 -0.54 -0.14
C PHE A 240 -9.54 0.93 -0.22
N PHE A 241 -10.45 1.90 -0.40
CA PHE A 241 -10.11 3.34 -0.35
C PHE A 241 -11.04 4.09 0.61
N SER A 242 -10.48 4.96 1.45
CA SER A 242 -11.26 5.80 2.35
C SER A 242 -11.81 7.05 1.65
N GLN A 243 -12.90 7.62 2.17
CA GLN A 243 -13.42 8.90 1.63
C GLN A 243 -12.48 10.08 1.93
N GLN A 244 -11.57 9.91 2.90
CA GLN A 244 -10.60 10.91 3.32
C GLN A 244 -9.19 10.66 2.74
N MET A 245 -9.08 9.82 1.72
CA MET A 245 -7.87 9.71 0.89
C MET A 245 -7.44 11.09 0.38
N LEU A 246 -6.15 11.41 0.50
CA LEU A 246 -5.52 12.44 -0.32
C LEU A 246 -5.38 11.84 -1.72
N PHE A 247 -6.08 12.41 -2.68
CA PHE A 247 -5.99 12.00 -4.08
C PHE A 247 -5.81 13.26 -4.90
N ALA A 248 -4.61 13.52 -5.38
CA ALA A 248 -4.28 14.79 -6.01
C ALA A 248 -3.70 14.57 -7.40
N ARG A 249 -4.16 15.39 -8.36
CA ARG A 249 -3.48 15.57 -9.64
C ARG A 249 -3.19 17.05 -9.79
N PHE A 250 -1.93 17.40 -9.97
CA PHE A 250 -1.49 18.79 -10.06
C PHE A 250 -0.32 18.93 -11.04
N GLU A 251 -0.06 20.15 -11.48
CA GLU A 251 1.01 20.48 -12.45
C GLU A 251 2.12 21.33 -11.82
N ASP A 252 1.84 21.95 -10.67
CA ASP A 252 2.80 22.75 -9.92
C ASP A 252 3.70 21.85 -9.05
N GLU A 253 4.99 21.84 -9.32
CA GLU A 253 5.98 21.06 -8.57
C GLU A 253 6.11 21.54 -7.11
N GLY A 254 5.84 22.83 -6.83
CA GLY A 254 5.94 23.39 -5.48
C GLY A 254 5.02 22.69 -4.46
N VAL A 255 3.84 22.25 -4.92
CA VAL A 255 2.85 21.50 -4.12
C VAL A 255 3.45 20.24 -3.48
N VAL A 256 4.48 19.63 -4.08
CA VAL A 256 5.13 18.43 -3.53
C VAL A 256 5.71 18.69 -2.14
N ILE A 257 6.40 19.82 -1.95
CA ILE A 257 7.06 20.14 -0.68
C ILE A 257 6.20 21.04 0.19
N GLU A 258 5.47 21.99 -0.40
CA GLU A 258 4.68 22.97 0.34
C GLU A 258 3.43 22.36 1.00
N ASP A 259 2.74 21.46 0.29
CA ASP A 259 1.47 20.89 0.73
C ASP A 259 1.55 19.38 0.99
N LEU A 260 2.03 18.61 0.00
CA LEU A 260 1.99 17.15 0.05
C LEU A 260 2.92 16.58 1.12
N PHE A 261 4.14 17.10 1.27
CA PHE A 261 5.08 16.63 2.29
C PHE A 261 4.56 16.79 3.72
N PRO A 262 4.10 17.97 4.19
CA PRO A 262 3.55 18.10 5.54
C PRO A 262 2.24 17.30 5.71
N ALA A 263 1.39 17.20 4.68
CA ALA A 263 0.20 16.35 4.73
C ALA A 263 0.57 14.87 4.90
N PHE A 264 1.52 14.36 4.11
CA PHE A 264 2.07 13.02 4.21
C PHE A 264 2.59 12.74 5.62
N GLN A 265 3.42 13.63 6.17
CA GLN A 265 3.96 13.47 7.52
C GLN A 265 2.86 13.34 8.57
N ARG A 266 1.77 14.12 8.43
CA ARG A 266 0.63 14.05 9.34
C ARG A 266 -0.18 12.77 9.19
N TYR A 267 -0.39 12.28 7.96
CA TYR A 267 -1.05 10.99 7.74
C TYR A 267 -0.24 9.85 8.36
N VAL A 268 1.08 9.80 8.12
CA VAL A 268 1.95 8.75 8.69
C VAL A 268 1.99 8.81 10.22
N LYS A 269 2.14 10.01 10.81
CA LYS A 269 2.09 10.19 12.27
C LYS A 269 0.77 9.73 12.86
N THR A 270 -0.34 10.17 12.27
CA THR A 270 -1.69 9.79 12.71
C THR A 270 -1.90 8.28 12.65
N HIS A 271 -1.32 7.62 11.64
CA HIS A 271 -1.40 6.17 11.51
C HIS A 271 -0.62 5.44 12.61
N VAL A 272 0.62 5.88 12.89
CA VAL A 272 1.42 5.33 13.99
C VAL A 272 0.74 5.57 15.34
N ASP A 273 0.22 6.79 15.59
CA ASP A 273 -0.53 7.11 16.81
C ASP A 273 -1.77 6.22 16.98
N LEU A 274 -2.47 5.92 15.88
CA LEU A 274 -3.61 5.01 15.87
C LEU A 274 -3.19 3.59 16.24
N VAL A 275 -2.10 3.08 15.67
CA VAL A 275 -1.57 1.74 16.02
C VAL A 275 -1.15 1.69 17.49
N SER A 276 -0.40 2.69 17.96
CA SER A 276 0.11 2.75 19.34
C SER A 276 -0.99 2.91 20.40
N SER A 277 -2.13 3.50 20.05
CA SER A 277 -3.27 3.70 20.97
C SER A 277 -4.31 2.59 20.91
N THR A 278 -4.23 1.68 19.94
CA THR A 278 -5.17 0.56 19.79
C THR A 278 -4.76 -0.61 20.66
N GLU A 279 -5.70 -1.15 21.45
CA GLU A 279 -5.45 -2.37 22.23
C GLU A 279 -5.29 -3.57 21.29
N ALA A 280 -4.26 -4.39 21.54
CA ALA A 280 -4.02 -5.60 20.76
C ALA A 280 -5.06 -6.69 21.09
N ASP A 281 -5.71 -7.22 20.05
CA ASP A 281 -6.54 -8.42 20.13
C ASP A 281 -5.74 -9.63 19.65
N THR A 282 -5.22 -10.41 20.59
CA THR A 282 -4.41 -11.59 20.31
C THR A 282 -5.24 -12.88 20.20
N GLN A 283 -6.57 -12.81 20.16
CA GLN A 283 -7.40 -13.99 19.93
C GLN A 283 -7.09 -14.56 18.54
N PRO A 284 -6.77 -15.87 18.42
CA PRO A 284 -6.38 -16.47 17.13
C PRO A 284 -7.38 -16.19 16.00
N SER A 285 -8.69 -16.25 16.29
CA SER A 285 -9.74 -15.99 15.29
C SER A 285 -9.82 -14.53 14.85
N SER A 286 -9.50 -13.57 15.74
CA SER A 286 -9.45 -12.15 15.39
C SER A 286 -8.23 -11.85 14.52
N VAL A 287 -7.05 -12.36 14.92
CA VAL A 287 -5.81 -12.24 14.15
C VAL A 287 -5.95 -12.87 12.77
N GLU A 288 -6.52 -14.07 12.69
CA GLU A 288 -6.77 -14.77 11.41
C GLU A 288 -7.70 -13.95 10.51
N ARG A 289 -8.80 -13.40 11.05
CA ARG A 289 -9.71 -12.53 10.28
C ARG A 289 -8.98 -11.33 9.69
N VAL A 290 -8.18 -10.62 10.48
CA VAL A 290 -7.42 -9.44 9.98
C VAL A 290 -6.40 -9.86 8.92
N MET A 291 -5.70 -10.99 9.12
CA MET A 291 -4.77 -11.52 8.13
C MET A 291 -5.45 -11.85 6.80
N THR A 292 -6.63 -12.49 6.83
CA THR A 292 -7.42 -12.78 5.63
C THR A 292 -7.79 -11.49 4.89
N ARG A 293 -8.18 -10.43 5.61
CA ARG A 293 -8.47 -9.12 5.00
C ARG A 293 -7.25 -8.48 4.36
N GLN A 294 -6.08 -8.59 4.97
CA GLN A 294 -4.83 -8.13 4.35
C GLN A 294 -4.45 -8.94 3.10
N GLN A 295 -4.72 -10.25 3.09
CA GLN A 295 -4.57 -11.10 1.90
C GLN A 295 -5.53 -10.68 0.78
N GLU A 296 -6.80 -10.41 1.10
CA GLU A 296 -7.77 -9.90 0.11
C GLU A 296 -7.38 -8.54 -0.46
N TYR A 297 -6.85 -7.65 0.39
CA TYR A 297 -6.27 -6.37 -0.03
C TYR A 297 -5.10 -6.58 -1.01
N ASP A 298 -4.17 -7.48 -0.68
CA ASP A 298 -3.01 -7.78 -1.53
C ASP A 298 -3.46 -8.37 -2.88
N THR A 299 -4.39 -9.33 -2.87
CA THR A 299 -4.96 -9.91 -4.10
C THR A 299 -5.65 -8.87 -4.96
N TYR A 300 -6.52 -8.04 -4.38
CA TYR A 300 -7.20 -6.97 -5.12
C TYR A 300 -6.22 -5.99 -5.75
N SER A 301 -5.19 -5.61 -4.98
CA SER A 301 -4.18 -4.64 -5.39
C SER A 301 -3.26 -5.20 -6.47
N ALA A 302 -2.81 -6.45 -6.36
CA ALA A 302 -1.99 -7.12 -7.37
C ALA A 302 -2.69 -7.22 -8.72
N GLU A 303 -4.00 -7.49 -8.74
CA GLU A 303 -4.78 -7.58 -9.98
C GLU A 303 -4.96 -6.24 -10.69
N ARG A 304 -4.92 -5.13 -9.93
CA ARG A 304 -5.29 -3.79 -10.41
C ARG A 304 -4.14 -2.80 -10.45
N ASP A 305 -2.96 -3.20 -9.97
CA ASP A 305 -1.80 -2.32 -9.91
C ASP A 305 -1.43 -1.80 -11.31
N PRO A 306 -1.63 -0.49 -11.59
CA PRO A 306 -1.34 0.10 -12.88
C PRO A 306 0.17 0.14 -13.19
N ALA A 307 1.03 0.00 -12.18
CA ALA A 307 2.48 0.02 -12.34
C ALA A 307 3.02 -1.30 -12.92
N THR A 308 2.23 -2.37 -12.95
CA THR A 308 2.62 -3.66 -13.54
C THR A 308 3.18 -3.53 -14.96
N GLY A 309 2.53 -2.73 -15.81
CA GLY A 309 2.99 -2.49 -17.18
C GLY A 309 4.31 -1.74 -17.25
N LEU A 310 4.51 -0.77 -16.35
CA LEU A 310 5.76 -0.03 -16.22
C LEU A 310 6.90 -0.98 -15.83
N PHE A 311 6.72 -1.81 -14.80
CA PHE A 311 7.74 -2.76 -14.38
C PHE A 311 8.09 -3.77 -15.47
N ALA A 312 7.10 -4.31 -16.17
CA ALA A 312 7.34 -5.26 -17.26
C ALA A 312 8.12 -4.62 -18.42
N ALA A 313 7.83 -3.36 -18.75
CA ALA A 313 8.52 -2.63 -19.81
C ALA A 313 9.97 -2.24 -19.43
N MET A 314 10.21 -1.98 -18.15
CA MET A 314 11.51 -1.50 -17.65
C MET A 314 12.43 -2.62 -17.20
N PHE A 315 11.91 -3.69 -16.60
CA PHE A 315 12.72 -4.75 -15.97
C PHE A 315 12.41 -6.15 -16.49
N GLY A 316 11.46 -6.27 -17.43
CA GLY A 316 11.06 -7.54 -18.04
C GLY A 316 9.90 -8.21 -17.32
N LYS A 317 9.10 -8.98 -18.07
CA LYS A 317 7.86 -9.60 -17.56
C LYS A 317 8.09 -10.54 -16.38
N ALA A 318 9.12 -11.38 -16.44
CA ALA A 318 9.39 -12.36 -15.38
C ALA A 318 9.75 -11.66 -14.06
N TRP A 319 10.62 -10.64 -14.11
CA TRP A 319 10.97 -9.86 -12.93
C TRP A 319 9.75 -9.14 -12.36
N ALA A 320 8.93 -8.51 -13.23
CA ALA A 320 7.72 -7.82 -12.80
C ALA A 320 6.70 -8.76 -12.13
N ASP A 321 6.54 -9.99 -12.65
CA ASP A 321 5.64 -11.01 -12.09
C ASP A 321 6.02 -11.37 -10.67
N GLU A 322 7.29 -11.75 -10.45
CA GLU A 322 7.75 -12.08 -9.11
C GLU A 322 7.79 -10.84 -8.20
N PHE A 323 8.12 -9.66 -8.73
CA PHE A 323 8.14 -8.44 -7.92
C PHE A 323 6.75 -8.06 -7.40
N VAL A 324 5.71 -8.17 -8.22
CA VAL A 324 4.32 -7.87 -7.80
C VAL A 324 3.86 -8.89 -6.75
N TYR A 325 4.02 -10.19 -7.02
CA TYR A 325 3.45 -11.25 -6.19
C TYR A 325 4.30 -11.67 -4.99
N ASP A 326 5.62 -11.47 -5.01
CA ASP A 326 6.50 -11.86 -3.90
C ASP A 326 6.97 -10.66 -3.06
N PHE A 327 6.94 -9.44 -3.61
CA PHE A 327 7.39 -8.24 -2.90
C PHE A 327 6.27 -7.22 -2.64
N LEU A 328 5.59 -6.70 -3.67
CA LEU A 328 4.58 -5.65 -3.49
C LEU A 328 3.36 -6.17 -2.71
N PHE A 329 2.82 -7.32 -3.11
CA PHE A 329 1.60 -7.90 -2.55
C PHE A 329 1.83 -9.36 -2.20
N SER A 330 2.73 -9.61 -1.24
CA SER A 330 3.27 -10.93 -0.92
C SER A 330 2.27 -11.93 -0.34
N LEU A 331 1.06 -11.48 0.04
CA LEU A 331 -0.04 -12.35 0.46
C LEU A 331 -1.03 -12.66 -0.67
N SER A 332 -0.84 -12.06 -1.86
CA SER A 332 -1.81 -12.20 -2.95
C SER A 332 -1.88 -13.61 -3.53
N GLU A 333 -3.08 -14.01 -3.93
CA GLU A 333 -3.30 -15.26 -4.66
C GLU A 333 -2.88 -15.08 -6.12
N ARG A 334 -1.97 -15.93 -6.59
CA ARG A 334 -1.55 -15.94 -8.00
C ARG A 334 -2.63 -16.59 -8.86
N ALA A 335 -3.27 -15.80 -9.72
CA ALA A 335 -4.17 -16.36 -10.73
C ALA A 335 -3.42 -17.31 -11.68
N GLU A 336 -4.07 -18.41 -12.10
CA GLU A 336 -3.54 -19.29 -13.14
C GLU A 336 -3.22 -18.48 -14.42
N GLY A 337 -1.94 -18.41 -14.80
CA GLY A 337 -1.45 -17.65 -15.96
C GLY A 337 -0.58 -16.42 -15.66
N GLY A 338 -0.40 -16.05 -14.39
CA GLY A 338 0.47 -14.93 -13.96
C GLY A 338 -0.13 -13.54 -14.21
N LEU A 339 0.69 -12.49 -14.16
CA LEU A 339 0.26 -11.09 -14.32
C LEU A 339 -0.50 -10.84 -15.64
N LYS A 340 -1.69 -10.26 -15.51
CA LYS A 340 -2.40 -9.59 -16.60
C LYS A 340 -1.87 -8.17 -16.71
N ILE A 341 -1.03 -7.89 -17.71
CA ILE A 341 -0.38 -6.60 -17.86
C ILE A 341 -1.38 -5.55 -18.37
N PRO A 342 -1.68 -4.48 -17.61
CA PRO A 342 -2.50 -3.38 -18.09
C PRO A 342 -1.76 -2.54 -19.15
N PRO A 343 -2.46 -1.88 -20.08
CA PRO A 343 -1.82 -0.93 -20.99
C PRO A 343 -1.18 0.23 -20.21
N MET A 344 0.06 0.60 -20.59
CA MET A 344 0.91 1.61 -19.93
C MET A 344 0.16 2.92 -19.58
N MET A 345 0.34 3.43 -18.35
CA MET A 345 -0.06 4.79 -17.99
C MET A 345 0.85 5.81 -18.68
N GLY A 346 0.28 6.59 -19.61
CA GLY A 346 0.76 7.92 -19.98
C GLY A 346 2.22 8.05 -20.43
N GLY A 347 2.52 7.69 -21.68
CA GLY A 347 3.77 8.07 -22.34
C GLY A 347 3.89 7.42 -23.71
N GLY A 348 3.72 8.20 -24.79
CA GLY A 348 3.91 7.70 -26.15
C GLY A 348 5.34 7.20 -26.36
N ALA A 349 5.46 6.05 -27.02
CA ALA A 349 6.76 5.51 -27.43
C ALA A 349 7.54 6.53 -28.29
N PRO A 350 8.89 6.56 -28.22
CA PRO A 350 9.68 7.41 -29.12
C PRO A 350 9.43 6.97 -30.57
N GLY A 351 9.07 7.94 -31.40
CA GLY A 351 8.59 7.74 -32.76
C GLY A 351 9.51 6.87 -33.62
N GLY A 352 8.96 5.76 -34.12
CA GLY A 352 9.36 5.21 -35.41
C GLY A 352 8.72 6.04 -36.53
N PRO A 353 9.36 6.17 -37.71
CA PRO A 353 8.74 6.86 -38.83
C PRO A 353 7.45 6.15 -39.23
N PRO A 354 6.38 6.88 -39.59
CA PRO A 354 5.11 6.26 -39.90
C PRO A 354 5.23 5.38 -41.15
N PRO A 355 4.55 4.21 -41.19
CA PRO A 355 4.50 3.40 -42.39
C PRO A 355 3.77 4.18 -43.50
N SER A 356 4.37 4.19 -44.69
CA SER A 356 3.83 4.81 -45.89
C SER A 356 2.45 4.25 -46.22
N GLN A 357 1.41 5.09 -46.14
CA GLN A 357 0.06 4.73 -46.58
C GLN A 357 -0.01 4.70 -48.13
N PRO A 358 -0.77 3.76 -48.73
CA PRO A 358 -0.98 3.73 -50.17
C PRO A 358 -1.88 4.87 -50.63
N GLN A 359 -1.45 5.62 -51.64
CA GLN A 359 -2.19 6.70 -52.28
C GLN A 359 -3.55 6.22 -52.79
N LYS A 360 -4.64 6.88 -52.35
CA LYS A 360 -5.96 6.78 -52.99
C LYS A 360 -6.08 7.83 -54.09
N ALA A 361 -6.49 7.40 -55.28
CA ALA A 361 -6.71 8.22 -56.46
C ALA A 361 -7.85 9.26 -56.26
N PRO A 362 -7.79 10.44 -56.92
CA PRO A 362 -8.76 11.50 -56.71
C PRO A 362 -10.07 11.26 -57.50
N LYS A 363 -11.20 11.49 -56.84
CA LYS A 363 -12.55 11.53 -57.45
C LYS A 363 -12.74 12.85 -58.20
N GLN A 364 -13.19 12.78 -59.45
CA GLN A 364 -13.63 13.92 -60.26
C GLN A 364 -15.02 14.42 -59.78
N GLU A 365 -15.13 15.70 -59.46
CA GLU A 365 -16.40 16.40 -59.28
C GLU A 365 -16.91 16.96 -60.61
N ALA A 366 -18.15 16.61 -60.98
CA ALA A 366 -18.83 17.14 -62.14
C ALA A 366 -19.50 18.50 -61.80
N ARG A 367 -19.06 19.56 -62.48
CA ARG A 367 -19.70 20.90 -62.45
C ARG A 367 -21.00 20.89 -63.26
N GLN A 368 -22.13 21.16 -62.62
CA GLN A 368 -23.37 21.58 -63.29
C GLN A 368 -23.34 23.09 -63.53
N ILE A 369 -23.59 23.48 -64.78
CA ILE A 369 -23.64 24.87 -65.27
C ILE A 369 -25.09 25.35 -65.19
N GLN A 370 -25.36 26.37 -64.37
CA GLN A 370 -26.60 27.16 -64.44
C GLN A 370 -26.36 28.40 -65.31
N LYS A 371 -27.10 28.52 -66.42
CA LYS A 371 -27.15 29.71 -67.28
C LYS A 371 -28.10 30.75 -66.65
N VAL A 372 -27.58 31.94 -66.40
CA VAL A 372 -28.36 33.14 -66.05
C VAL A 372 -28.81 33.81 -67.35
N VAL A 373 -30.13 34.01 -67.50
CA VAL A 373 -30.74 34.83 -68.55
C VAL A 373 -30.76 36.28 -68.09
N VAL A 374 -30.12 37.15 -68.86
CA VAL A 374 -30.12 38.61 -68.68
C VAL A 374 -31.24 39.21 -69.52
N GLN A 375 -32.13 39.97 -68.90
CA GLN A 375 -33.09 40.87 -69.55
C GLN A 375 -32.89 42.26 -68.96
N ARG A 376 -32.47 43.23 -69.79
CA ARG A 376 -32.97 44.63 -69.78
C ARG A 376 -32.37 45.45 -70.92
N ARG A 377 -33.29 45.89 -71.78
CA ARG A 377 -33.28 46.98 -72.79
C ARG A 377 -32.37 46.86 -73.99
#